data_AF-A0A537WVV6-F1
#
_entry.id   AF-A0A537WVV6-F1
#
_cell.length_a   1.000
_cell.length_b   1.000
_cell.length_c   1.000
_cell.angle_alpha   90.00
_cell.angle_beta   90.00
_cell.angle_gamma   90.00
#
_symmetry.space_group_name_H-M   'P 1'
#
loop_
_entity.id
_entity.type
_entity.pdbx_description
1 polymer ?
#
loop_
_entity_poly.entity_id
_entity_poly.type
_entity_poly.pdbx_seq_one_letter_code
_entity_poly.pdbx_strand_id
1 'polypeptide(L)'
;MTNIELFLLALGVGAALIAFWIAVRFPDKGPANFGVAMCHVVAALAIGWITPAAFGYVISFGRIAAMPAIFGLLLPVIVYSFLSVAWFLKLMHQAITHRQL
;
A
#
# COMPACT_ATOMS: atom_id res chain seq x y z
N MET A 1 -16.06 19.07 1.27
CA MET A 1 -14.70 18.50 1.25
C MET A 1 -13.71 19.62 1.44
N THR A 2 -12.83 19.52 2.43
CA THR A 2 -11.73 20.49 2.62
C THR A 2 -10.58 20.23 1.64
N ASN A 3 -9.68 21.21 1.46
CA ASN A 3 -8.49 21.05 0.61
C ASN A 3 -7.58 19.88 1.06
N ILE A 4 -7.61 19.56 2.37
CA ILE A 4 -6.84 18.47 2.96
C ILE A 4 -7.44 17.12 2.58
N GLU A 5 -8.77 16.97 2.68
CA GLU A 5 -9.45 15.73 2.26
C GLU A 5 -9.23 15.44 0.78
N LEU A 6 -9.32 16.46 -0.08
CA LEU A 6 -9.07 16.30 -1.51
C LEU A 6 -7.62 15.86 -1.78
N PHE A 7 -6.66 16.43 -1.06
CA PHE A 7 -5.25 16.03 -1.16
C PHE A 7 -5.04 14.59 -0.71
N LEU A 8 -5.59 14.18 0.44
CA LEU A 8 -5.47 12.81 0.94
C LEU A 8 -6.14 11.80 0.00
N LEU A 9 -7.27 12.18 -0.61
CA LEU A 9 -7.97 11.36 -1.58
C LEU A 9 -7.15 11.24 -2.87
N ALA A 10 -6.60 12.33 -3.39
CA ALA A 10 -5.71 12.30 -4.55
C ALA A 10 -4.45 11.47 -4.29
N LEU A 11 -3.86 11.57 -3.09
CA LEU A 11 -2.72 10.77 -2.65
C LEU A 11 -3.08 9.27 -2.61
N GLY A 12 -4.22 8.93 -2.01
CA GLY A 12 -4.71 7.56 -1.93
C GLY A 12 -5.00 6.95 -3.30
N VAL A 13 -5.69 7.70 -4.17
CA VAL A 13 -5.97 7.28 -5.54
C VAL A 13 -4.68 7.13 -6.35
N GLY A 14 -3.75 8.08 -6.24
CA GLY A 14 -2.45 7.99 -6.90
C GLY A 14 -1.65 6.78 -6.45
N ALA A 15 -1.62 6.50 -5.14
CA ALA A 15 -0.96 5.32 -4.59
C ALA A 15 -1.61 4.01 -5.06
N ALA A 16 -2.94 3.96 -5.11
CA ALA A 16 -3.68 2.81 -5.64
C ALA A 16 -3.38 2.57 -7.13
N LEU A 17 -3.34 3.63 -7.94
CA LEU A 17 -2.98 3.55 -9.36
C LEU A 17 -1.55 3.04 -9.55
N ILE A 18 -0.59 3.53 -8.76
CA ILE A 18 0.80 3.05 -8.80
C ILE A 18 0.87 1.58 -8.39
N ALA A 19 0.21 1.19 -7.30
CA ALA A 19 0.16 -0.20 -6.84
C ALA A 19 -0.43 -1.12 -7.91
N PHE A 20 -1.54 -0.72 -8.53
CA PHE A 20 -2.18 -1.48 -9.59
C PHE A 20 -1.28 -1.56 -10.83
N TRP A 21 -0.65 -0.45 -11.22
CA TRP A 21 0.31 -0.43 -12.33
C TRP A 21 1.47 -1.39 -12.07
N ILE A 22 2.03 -1.43 -10.86
CA ILE A 22 3.08 -2.38 -10.47
C ILE A 22 2.56 -3.82 -10.59
N ALA A 23 1.36 -4.10 -10.07
CA ALA A 23 0.77 -5.43 -10.08
C ALA A 23 0.51 -5.95 -11.51
N VAL A 24 0.06 -5.09 -12.42
CA VAL A 24 -0.19 -5.44 -13.83
C VAL A 24 1.11 -5.50 -14.64
N ARG A 25 2.06 -4.59 -14.38
CA ARG A 25 3.34 -4.50 -15.13
C ARG A 25 4.31 -5.61 -14.76
N PHE A 26 4.29 -6.06 -13.51
CA PHE A 26 5.20 -7.10 -13.00
C PHE A 26 4.42 -8.27 -12.39
N PRO A 27 3.65 -9.02 -13.20
CA PRO A 27 2.83 -10.11 -12.71
C PRO A 27 3.67 -11.27 -12.13
N ASP A 28 4.91 -11.43 -12.59
CA ASP A 28 5.87 -12.47 -12.17
C ASP A 28 6.69 -12.10 -10.93
N LYS A 29 6.61 -10.86 -10.45
CA LYS A 29 7.23 -10.45 -9.18
C LYS A 29 6.30 -10.64 -7.98
N GLY A 30 5.13 -11.21 -8.19
CA GLY A 30 4.20 -11.56 -7.12
C GLY A 30 4.64 -12.81 -6.35
N PRO A 31 4.32 -12.91 -5.05
CA PRO A 31 4.65 -14.08 -4.25
C PRO A 31 3.98 -15.35 -4.81
N ALA A 32 4.76 -16.39 -5.04
CA ALA A 32 4.27 -17.68 -5.56
C ALA A 32 3.37 -18.44 -4.56
N ASN A 33 3.42 -18.07 -3.28
CA ASN A 33 2.77 -18.79 -2.18
C ASN A 33 1.75 -17.91 -1.44
N PHE A 34 0.58 -18.49 -1.15
CA PHE A 34 -0.49 -17.84 -0.38
C PHE A 34 -0.02 -17.33 0.98
N GLY A 35 0.83 -18.09 1.68
CA GLY A 35 1.40 -17.68 2.96
C GLY A 35 2.27 -16.44 2.87
N VAL A 36 3.01 -16.25 1.77
CA VAL A 36 3.89 -15.08 1.58
C VAL A 36 3.05 -13.85 1.23
N ALA A 37 2.00 -14.00 0.41
CA ALA A 37 1.04 -12.92 0.16
C ALA A 37 0.34 -12.45 1.44
N MET A 38 -0.11 -13.40 2.28
CA MET A 38 -0.72 -13.07 3.58
C MET A 38 0.28 -12.37 4.50
N CYS A 39 1.55 -12.81 4.52
CA CYS A 39 2.60 -12.14 5.29
C CYS A 39 2.79 -10.68 4.86
N HIS A 40 2.72 -10.39 3.55
CA HIS A 40 2.77 -9.02 3.05
C HIS A 40 1.57 -8.19 3.47
N VAL A 41 0.35 -8.76 3.49
CA VAL A 41 -0.85 -8.08 3.99
C VAL A 41 -0.72 -7.75 5.49
N VAL A 42 -0.28 -8.71 6.30
CA VAL A 42 -0.06 -8.50 7.74
C VAL A 42 1.04 -7.46 7.96
N ALA A 43 2.13 -7.52 7.21
CA ALA A 43 3.19 -6.52 7.26
C ALA A 43 2.68 -5.13 6.87
N ALA A 44 1.88 -5.02 5.81
CA ALA A 44 1.29 -3.76 5.39
C ALA A 44 0.34 -3.18 6.47
N LEU A 45 -0.46 -4.02 7.12
CA LEU A 45 -1.31 -3.61 8.25
C LEU A 45 -0.48 -3.14 9.44
N ALA A 46 0.58 -3.87 9.81
CA ALA A 46 1.48 -3.50 10.89
C ALA A 46 2.18 -2.16 10.60
N ILE A 47 2.69 -1.99 9.37
CA ILE A 47 3.31 -0.74 8.93
C ILE A 47 2.28 0.39 8.95
N GLY A 48 1.06 0.15 8.45
CA GLY A 48 -0.04 1.11 8.49
C GLY A 48 -0.39 1.57 9.91
N TRP A 49 -0.32 0.67 10.90
CA TRP A 49 -0.55 1.00 12.30
C TRP A 49 0.54 1.88 12.91
N ILE A 50 1.81 1.65 12.54
CA ILE A 50 2.97 2.41 13.04
C ILE A 50 3.09 3.77 12.34
N THR A 51 2.59 3.87 11.10
CA THR A 51 2.79 5.03 10.23
C THR A 51 2.28 6.35 10.83
N PRO A 52 1.09 6.45 11.45
CA PRO A 52 0.65 7.70 12.09
C PRO A 52 1.59 8.21 13.18
N ALA A 53 2.12 7.31 14.01
CA ALA A 53 3.06 7.67 15.08
C ALA A 53 4.41 8.12 14.49
N ALA A 54 4.94 7.37 13.53
CA ALA A 54 6.18 7.73 12.84
C ALA A 54 6.04 9.06 12.08
N PHE A 55 4.93 9.26 11.38
CA PHE A 55 4.63 10.52 10.67
C PHE A 55 4.51 11.68 11.65
N GLY A 56 3.79 11.49 12.77
CA GLY A 56 3.67 12.47 13.86
C GLY A 56 5.02 12.91 14.44
N TYR A 57 5.94 11.96 14.61
CA TYR A 57 7.30 12.26 15.04
C TYR A 57 8.07 13.07 13.99
N VAL A 58 8.00 12.70 12.71
CA VAL A 58 8.73 13.42 11.64
C VAL A 58 8.20 14.85 11.44
N ILE A 59 6.89 15.06 11.53
CA ILE A 59 6.32 16.41 11.40
C ILE A 59 6.62 17.31 12.63
N SER A 60 7.00 16.73 13.77
CA SER A 60 7.42 17.50 14.95
C SER A 60 8.71 18.28 14.73
N PHE A 61 9.54 17.89 13.75
CA PHE A 61 10.74 18.63 13.32
C PHE A 61 10.40 19.89 12.49
N GLY A 62 9.12 20.14 12.22
CA GLY A 62 8.63 21.36 11.59
C GLY A 62 8.08 21.15 10.17
N ARG A 63 7.53 22.22 9.60
CA ARG A 63 6.82 22.20 8.30
C ARG A 63 7.70 21.77 7.12
N ILE A 64 9.00 22.04 7.17
CA ILE A 64 9.95 21.63 6.12
C ILE A 64 10.08 20.11 6.06
N ALA A 65 9.94 19.40 7.19
CA ALA A 65 10.01 17.95 7.25
C ALA A 65 8.71 17.26 6.80
N ALA A 66 7.57 17.95 6.83
CA ALA A 66 6.27 17.36 6.52
C ALA A 66 6.12 16.94 5.05
N MET A 67 6.59 17.76 4.10
CA MET A 67 6.52 17.41 2.67
C MET A 67 7.34 16.16 2.31
N PRO A 68 8.65 16.07 2.63
CA PRO A 68 9.41 14.86 2.36
C PRO A 68 8.88 13.65 3.13
N ALA A 69 8.26 13.82 4.31
CA ALA A 69 7.61 12.73 5.02
C ALA A 69 6.41 12.16 4.25
N ILE A 70 5.61 13.00 3.59
CA ILE A 70 4.46 12.52 2.81
C ILE A 70 4.92 11.64 1.65
N PHE A 71 5.94 12.07 0.91
CA PHE A 71 6.43 11.31 -0.25
C PHE A 71 7.40 10.18 0.11
N GLY A 72 8.17 10.32 1.19
CA GLY A 72 9.18 9.36 1.62
C GLY A 72 8.66 8.30 2.59
N LEU A 73 7.57 8.56 3.30
CA LEU A 73 6.98 7.62 4.27
C LEU A 73 5.54 7.28 3.90
N LEU A 74 4.66 8.28 3.78
CA LEU A 74 3.23 8.04 3.65
C LEU A 74 2.87 7.36 2.33
N LEU A 75 3.36 7.90 1.21
CA LEU A 75 3.08 7.38 -0.13
C LEU A 75 3.57 5.93 -0.30
N PRO A 76 4.83 5.55 0.03
CA PRO A 76 5.29 4.17 -0.07
C PRO A 76 4.45 3.19 0.76
N VAL A 77 4.05 3.58 1.98
CA VAL A 77 3.22 2.74 2.85
C VAL A 77 1.86 2.47 2.21
N ILE A 78 1.22 3.51 1.66
CA ILE A 78 -0.10 3.36 1.02
C ILE A 78 0.02 2.51 -0.25
N VAL A 79 1.04 2.76 -1.10
CA VAL A 79 1.31 1.94 -2.29
C VAL A 79 1.52 0.47 -1.91
N TYR A 80 2.33 0.21 -0.90
CA TYR A 80 2.61 -1.15 -0.43
C TYR A 80 1.37 -1.85 0.12
N SER A 81 0.50 -1.10 0.80
CA SER A 81 -0.76 -1.63 1.33
C SER A 81 -1.70 -2.07 0.22
N PHE A 82 -1.90 -1.23 -0.79
CA PHE A 82 -2.71 -1.60 -1.96
C PHE A 82 -2.09 -2.74 -2.76
N LEU A 83 -0.76 -2.75 -2.91
CA LEU A 83 -0.05 -3.80 -3.64
C LEU A 83 -0.20 -5.16 -2.95
N SER A 84 -0.09 -5.18 -1.61
CA SER A 84 -0.28 -6.39 -0.81
C SER A 84 -1.69 -6.97 -0.96
N VAL A 85 -2.72 -6.11 -0.95
CA VAL A 85 -4.10 -6.51 -1.21
C VAL A 85 -4.29 -7.01 -2.64
N ALA A 86 -3.69 -6.36 -3.64
CA ALA A 86 -3.77 -6.79 -5.04
C ALA A 86 -3.18 -8.19 -5.24
N TRP A 87 -2.02 -8.48 -4.63
CA TRP A 87 -1.44 -9.82 -4.64
C TRP A 87 -2.33 -10.84 -3.94
N PHE A 88 -2.87 -10.50 -2.77
CA PHE A 88 -3.79 -11.37 -2.05
C PHE A 88 -5.03 -11.73 -2.89
N LEU A 89 -5.67 -10.74 -3.51
CA LEU A 89 -6.81 -10.95 -4.40
C LEU A 89 -6.46 -11.81 -5.62
N LYS A 90 -5.29 -11.59 -6.24
CA LYS A 90 -4.80 -12.41 -7.35
C LYS A 90 -4.69 -13.89 -6.94
N LEU A 91 -4.12 -14.17 -5.77
CA LEU A 91 -3.98 -15.55 -5.28
C LEU A 91 -5.32 -16.17 -4.89
N MET A 92 -6.23 -15.41 -4.27
CA MET A 92 -7.59 -15.91 -4.00
C MET A 92 -8.31 -16.27 -5.30
N HIS A 93 -8.20 -15.42 -6.32
CA HIS A 93 -8.79 -15.69 -7.63
C HIS A 93 -8.21 -16.97 -8.26
N GLN A 94 -6.89 -17.16 -8.19
CA GLN A 94 -6.23 -18.38 -8.66
C GLN A 94 -6.70 -19.63 -7.89
N ALA A 95 -6.80 -19.55 -6.56
CA ALA A 95 -7.23 -20.68 -5.73
C ALA A 95 -8.69 -21.10 -6.01
N ILE A 96 -9.58 -20.13 -6.26
CA ILE A 96 -10.99 -20.40 -6.61
C ILE A 96 -11.07 -21.05 -7.99
N THR A 97 -10.38 -20.49 -8.99
CA THR A 97 -10.40 -21.01 -10.37
C THR A 97 -9.81 -22.42 -10.46
N HIS A 98 -8.77 -22.74 -9.67
CA HIS A 98 -8.14 -24.06 -9.70
C HIS A 98 -8.96 -25.17 -9.02
N ARG A 99 -10.01 -24.83 -8.25
CA ARG A 99 -10.90 -25.79 -7.56
C ARG A 99 -12.07 -26.27 -8.43
N GLN A 100 -12.17 -25.77 -9.67
CA GLN A 100 -13.28 -26.05 -10.59
C GLN A 100 -12.90 -26.99 -11.76
N LEU A 101 -11.70 -27.59 -11.72
CA LEU A 101 -11.23 -28.66 -12.62
C LEU A 101 -10.89 -29.91 -11.78
#